data_AF-A0A178LFS1-F1
#
_entry.id   AF-A0A178LFS1-F1
#
_cell.length_a   1.000
_cell.length_b   1.000
_cell.length_c   1.000
_cell.angle_alpha   90.00
_cell.angle_beta   90.00
_cell.angle_gamma   90.00
#
_symmetry.space_group_name_H-M   'P 1'
#
loop_
_entity.id
_entity.type
_entity.pdbx_description
1 polymer ?
#
loop_
_entity_poly.entity_id
_entity_poly.type
_entity_poly.pdbx_seq_one_letter_code
_entity_poly.pdbx_strand_id
1 'polypeptide(L)'
;MTQNRRIERHQLPYYLKVFNRFTDKPMGYIGNISREGLLMISQLPMLVNARFELRLKIPGQDGQLHFVDFDARCQWSHEDVTPGNYDSGFSVAEPPAEFAELIGVLQHYFTFGRLSQSAI
;
A
#
# COMPACT_ATOMS: atom_id res chain seq x y z
N MET A 1 16.59 12.15 8.55
CA MET A 1 15.80 12.91 9.54
C MET A 1 14.33 12.72 9.21
N THR A 2 13.74 11.63 9.69
CA THR A 2 12.34 11.27 9.44
C THR A 2 11.48 11.98 10.48
N GLN A 3 11.00 13.17 10.14
CA GLN A 3 9.93 13.78 10.94
C GLN A 3 8.76 12.80 10.98
N ASN A 4 8.22 12.60 12.18
CA ASN A 4 7.11 11.70 12.53
C ASN A 4 5.88 12.00 11.64
N ARG A 5 5.83 11.41 10.44
CA ARG A 5 4.74 11.60 9.50
C ARG A 5 3.55 10.78 9.98
N ARG A 6 2.69 11.41 10.77
CA ARG A 6 1.45 10.80 11.24
C ARG A 6 0.40 10.88 10.13
N ILE A 7 -0.10 9.72 9.69
CA ILE A 7 -1.23 9.66 8.76
C ILE A 7 -2.48 10.14 9.49
N GLU A 8 -3.17 11.14 8.94
CA GLU A 8 -4.55 11.42 9.35
C GLU A 8 -5.52 10.44 8.69
N ARG A 9 -6.63 10.11 9.37
CA ARG A 9 -7.58 9.09 8.89
C ARG A 9 -8.08 9.33 7.46
N HIS A 10 -8.31 10.58 7.10
CA HIS A 10 -8.78 10.95 5.76
C HIS A 10 -7.69 10.81 4.68
N GLN A 11 -6.42 10.76 5.07
CA GLN A 11 -5.28 10.60 4.17
C GLN A 11 -4.97 9.13 3.87
N LEU A 12 -5.37 8.21 4.75
CA LEU A 12 -5.08 6.77 4.61
C LEU A 12 -5.38 6.21 3.20
N PRO A 13 -6.48 6.56 2.51
CA PRO A 13 -6.73 6.05 1.16
C PRO A 13 -5.60 6.34 0.15
N TYR A 14 -4.85 7.43 0.31
CA TYR A 14 -3.71 7.74 -0.55
C TYR A 14 -2.51 6.83 -0.30
N TYR A 15 -2.34 6.36 0.94
CA TYR A 15 -1.29 5.41 1.31
C TYR A 15 -1.61 3.97 0.92
N LEU A 16 -2.86 3.68 0.56
CA LEU A 16 -3.30 2.34 0.21
C LEU A 16 -3.57 2.18 -1.30
N LYS A 17 -3.88 3.25 -2.03
CA LYS A 17 -4.28 3.15 -3.44
C LYS A 17 -3.08 2.89 -4.35
N VAL A 18 -3.11 1.76 -5.04
CA VAL A 18 -2.09 1.31 -5.99
C VAL A 18 -2.46 1.72 -7.40
N PHE A 19 -1.48 2.22 -8.15
CA PHE A 19 -1.60 2.64 -9.54
C PHE A 19 -0.65 1.85 -10.42
N ASN A 20 -1.01 1.68 -11.68
CA ASN A 20 -0.08 1.27 -12.72
C ASN A 20 0.89 2.42 -12.98
N ARG A 21 2.20 2.17 -12.87
CA ARG A 21 3.23 3.22 -12.97
C ARG A 21 3.23 3.95 -14.31
N PHE A 22 2.92 3.26 -15.41
CA PHE A 22 3.00 3.82 -16.77
C PHE A 22 1.72 4.50 -17.22
N THR A 23 0.58 3.86 -16.99
CA THR A 23 -0.73 4.34 -17.46
C THR A 23 -1.41 5.26 -16.47
N ASP A 24 -0.88 5.35 -15.25
CA ASP A 24 -1.43 6.12 -14.13
C ASP A 24 -2.85 5.72 -13.70
N LYS A 25 -3.34 4.57 -14.21
CA LYS A 25 -4.65 4.03 -13.90
C LYS A 25 -4.65 3.36 -12.52
N PRO A 26 -5.71 3.54 -11.72
CA PRO A 26 -5.84 2.83 -10.44
C PRO A 26 -5.98 1.33 -10.69
N MET A 27 -5.26 0.53 -9.91
CA MET A 27 -5.26 -0.93 -10.00
C MET A 27 -5.96 -1.59 -8.82
N GLY A 28 -5.89 -0.99 -7.63
CA GLY A 28 -6.48 -1.56 -6.43
C GLY A 28 -6.05 -0.84 -5.17
N TYR A 29 -6.22 -1.52 -4.04
CA TYR A 29 -5.79 -1.04 -2.73
C TYR A 29 -4.95 -2.10 -2.02
N ILE A 30 -3.97 -1.66 -1.23
CA ILE A 30 -3.21 -2.52 -0.33
C ILE A 30 -4.15 -3.04 0.76
N GLY A 31 -4.28 -4.37 0.84
CA GLY A 31 -4.93 -5.07 1.95
C GLY A 31 -3.95 -5.38 3.09
N ASN A 32 -2.72 -5.77 2.74
CA ASN A 32 -1.60 -5.93 3.68
C ASN A 32 -0.27 -5.69 2.97
N ILE A 33 0.80 -5.44 3.73
CA ILE A 33 2.12 -5.17 3.20
C ILE A 33 3.20 -5.67 4.17
N SER A 34 4.25 -6.29 3.63
CA SER A 34 5.47 -6.68 4.32
C SER A 34 6.69 -6.31 3.46
N ARG A 35 7.91 -6.64 3.90
CA ARG A 35 9.12 -6.39 3.10
C ARG A 35 9.19 -7.28 1.87
N GLU A 36 8.59 -8.46 1.94
CA GLU A 36 8.65 -9.51 0.93
C GLU A 36 7.52 -9.39 -0.10
N GLY A 37 6.46 -8.64 0.21
CA GLY A 37 5.27 -8.64 -0.62
C GLY A 37 4.11 -7.82 -0.09
N LEU A 38 2.99 -7.91 -0.81
CA LEU A 38 1.73 -7.26 -0.43
C LEU A 38 0.53 -8.04 -0.94
N LEU A 39 -0.59 -7.89 -0.26
CA LEU A 39 -1.92 -8.23 -0.76
C LEU A 39 -2.53 -6.99 -1.42
N MET A 40 -3.00 -7.13 -2.65
CA MET A 40 -3.79 -6.11 -3.34
C MET A 40 -5.23 -6.60 -3.53
N ILE A 41 -6.17 -5.73 -3.20
CA ILE A 41 -7.61 -5.89 -3.46
C ILE A 41 -7.94 -5.08 -4.72
N SER A 42 -8.44 -5.72 -5.77
CA SER A 42 -8.74 -5.11 -7.07
C SER A 42 -10.12 -5.50 -7.59
N GLN A 43 -10.67 -4.72 -8.53
CA GLN A 43 -11.94 -5.07 -9.21
C GLN A 43 -11.75 -6.01 -10.41
N LEU A 44 -10.50 -6.24 -10.81
CA LEU A 44 -10.14 -7.12 -11.92
C LEU A 44 -9.12 -8.15 -11.44
N PRO A 45 -9.16 -9.38 -11.97
CA PRO A 45 -8.16 -10.40 -11.65
C PRO A 45 -6.79 -10.00 -12.17
N MET A 46 -5.75 -10.39 -11.43
CA MET A 46 -4.36 -10.11 -11.78
C MET A 46 -3.73 -11.30 -12.49
N LEU A 47 -2.95 -11.03 -13.54
CA LEU A 47 -2.26 -12.08 -14.29
C LEU A 47 -1.16 -12.70 -13.42
N VAL A 48 -1.37 -13.95 -13.00
CA VAL A 48 -0.40 -14.72 -12.19
C VAL A 48 0.91 -14.90 -12.96
N ASN A 49 2.03 -14.85 -12.23
CA ASN A 49 3.41 -14.89 -12.73
C ASN A 49 3.87 -13.67 -13.54
N ALA A 50 3.00 -12.70 -13.83
CA ALA A 50 3.41 -11.45 -14.46
C ALA A 50 4.06 -10.50 -13.44
N ARG A 51 5.02 -9.70 -13.94
CA ARG A 51 5.60 -8.56 -13.22
C ARG A 51 4.79 -7.32 -13.53
N PHE A 52 4.50 -6.54 -12.50
CA PHE A 52 3.79 -5.28 -12.56
C PHE A 52 4.69 -4.19 -11.99
N GLU A 53 4.75 -3.05 -12.67
CA GLU A 53 5.37 -1.84 -12.17
C GLU A 53 4.28 -0.97 -11.53
N LEU A 54 4.35 -0.84 -10.22
CA LEU A 54 3.30 -0.27 -9.39
C LEU A 54 3.78 1.04 -8.77
N ARG A 55 2.82 1.91 -8.47
CA ARG A 55 3.06 3.21 -7.85
C ARG A 55 2.03 3.49 -6.76
N LEU A 56 2.50 4.02 -5.64
CA LEU A 56 1.66 4.73 -4.67
C LEU A 56 1.90 6.23 -4.80
N LYS A 57 0.87 7.04 -4.52
CA LYS A 57 0.94 8.51 -4.62
C LYS A 57 0.63 9.12 -3.26
N ILE A 58 1.67 9.53 -2.56
CA ILE A 58 1.61 9.96 -1.16
C ILE A 58 1.68 11.50 -1.09
N PRO A 59 0.62 12.20 -0.63
CA PRO A 59 0.60 13.66 -0.56
C PRO A 59 1.57 14.20 0.49
N GLY A 60 2.65 14.83 0.05
CA GLY A 60 3.69 15.51 0.83
C GLY A 60 3.17 16.69 1.64
N GLN A 61 3.91 17.04 2.71
CA GLN A 61 3.61 18.23 3.51
C GLN A 61 3.93 19.54 2.77
N ASP A 62 4.78 19.46 1.76
CA ASP A 62 5.11 20.52 0.82
C ASP A 62 4.04 20.72 -0.27
N GLY A 63 2.94 19.97 -0.21
CA GLY A 63 1.87 19.99 -1.21
C GLY A 63 2.21 19.23 -2.49
N GLN A 64 3.38 18.60 -2.58
CA GLN A 64 3.78 17.78 -3.74
C GLN A 64 3.39 16.32 -3.53
N LEU A 65 3.23 15.57 -4.62
CA LEU A 65 3.04 14.12 -4.54
C LEU A 65 4.40 13.43 -4.51
N HIS A 66 4.62 12.59 -3.49
CA HIS A 66 5.73 11.66 -3.47
C HIS A 66 5.29 10.33 -4.04
N PHE A 67 6.10 9.77 -4.93
CA PHE A 67 5.81 8.46 -5.53
C PHE A 67 6.66 7.38 -4.88
N VAL A 68 6.00 6.28 -4.52
CA VAL A 68 6.67 5.04 -4.12
C VAL A 68 6.48 4.07 -5.28
N ASP A 69 7.51 3.95 -6.11
CA ASP A 69 7.53 3.07 -7.29
C ASP A 69 8.16 1.74 -6.93
N PHE A 70 7.49 0.63 -7.21
CA PHE A 70 8.03 -0.70 -6.89
C PHE A 70 7.53 -1.74 -7.88
N ASP A 71 8.34 -2.78 -8.05
CA ASP A 71 8.04 -3.87 -8.96
C ASP A 71 7.61 -5.11 -8.19
N ALA A 72 6.51 -5.70 -8.64
CA ALA A 72 5.84 -6.77 -7.93
C ALA A 72 5.44 -7.88 -8.88
N ARG A 73 5.68 -9.14 -8.49
CA ARG A 73 5.23 -10.31 -9.26
C ARG A 73 4.00 -10.91 -8.61
N CYS A 74 2.92 -11.07 -9.38
CA CYS A 74 1.70 -11.72 -8.91
C CYS A 74 1.97 -13.22 -8.70
N GLN A 75 1.68 -13.72 -7.51
CA GLN A 75 1.85 -15.12 -7.13
C GLN A 75 0.54 -15.90 -7.23
N TRP A 76 -0.58 -15.23 -6.96
CA TRP A 76 -1.92 -15.79 -7.04
C TRP A 76 -2.95 -14.66 -7.18
N SER A 77 -4.13 -14.98 -7.71
CA SER A 77 -5.27 -14.08 -7.83
C SER A 77 -6.56 -14.90 -7.67
N HIS A 78 -7.41 -14.55 -6.71
CA HIS A 78 -8.67 -15.24 -6.43
C HIS A 78 -9.79 -14.21 -6.27
N GLU A 79 -11.02 -14.58 -6.66
CA GLU A 79 -12.18 -13.76 -6.33
C GLU A 79 -12.38 -13.77 -4.81
N ASP A 80 -12.62 -12.60 -4.22
CA ASP A 80 -12.92 -12.44 -2.80
C ASP A 80 -14.35 -12.94 -2.50
N VAL A 81 -14.67 -13.14 -1.21
CA VAL A 81 -16.04 -13.43 -0.76
C VAL A 81 -17.03 -12.35 -1.18
N THR A 82 -16.54 -11.12 -1.44
CA THR A 82 -17.32 -10.02 -2.01
C THR A 82 -17.28 -10.11 -3.54
N PRO A 83 -18.40 -10.44 -4.21
CA PRO A 83 -18.41 -10.62 -5.67
C PRO A 83 -17.90 -9.38 -6.42
N GLY A 84 -17.09 -9.61 -7.45
CA GLY A 84 -16.48 -8.54 -8.24
C GLY A 84 -15.25 -7.88 -7.63
N ASN A 85 -14.76 -8.36 -6.48
CA ASN A 85 -13.43 -8.04 -5.97
C ASN A 85 -12.52 -9.25 -6.05
N TYR A 86 -11.23 -9.01 -6.21
CA TYR A 86 -10.19 -10.01 -6.27
C TYR A 86 -9.10 -9.71 -5.26
N ASP A 87 -8.71 -10.73 -4.52
CA ASP A 87 -7.51 -10.73 -3.71
C ASP A 87 -6.36 -11.26 -4.56
N SER A 88 -5.24 -10.54 -4.55
CA SER A 88 -4.03 -10.92 -5.28
C SER A 88 -2.79 -10.74 -4.42
N GLY A 89 -2.04 -11.83 -4.24
CA GLY A 89 -0.77 -11.81 -3.51
C GLY A 89 0.39 -11.51 -4.45
N PHE A 90 1.24 -10.58 -4.04
CA PHE A 90 2.41 -10.16 -4.78
C PHE A 90 3.68 -10.35 -3.97
N SER A 91 4.75 -10.78 -4.63
CA SER A 91 6.11 -10.74 -4.09
C SER A 91 6.86 -9.52 -4.63
N VAL A 92 7.64 -8.86 -3.77
CA VAL A 92 8.51 -7.73 -4.12
C VAL A 92 9.96 -8.16 -3.88
N ALA A 93 10.76 -8.22 -4.95
CA ALA A 93 12.13 -8.76 -4.86
C ALA A 93 13.15 -7.69 -4.42
N GLU A 94 13.01 -6.47 -4.90
CA GLU A 94 13.94 -5.36 -4.66
C GLU A 94 13.14 -4.13 -4.24
N PRO A 95 12.59 -4.10 -3.01
CA PRO A 95 11.82 -2.97 -2.54
C PRO A 95 12.74 -1.74 -2.40
N PRO A 96 12.34 -0.57 -2.94
CA PRO A 96 13.10 0.66 -2.75
C PRO A 96 13.02 1.11 -1.28
N ALA A 97 13.89 2.04 -0.88
CA ALA A 97 13.95 2.51 0.51
C ALA A 97 12.61 3.09 0.99
N GLU A 98 11.93 3.81 0.10
CA GLU A 98 10.63 4.44 0.31
C GLU A 98 9.53 3.41 0.62
N PHE A 99 9.67 2.17 0.14
CA PHE A 99 8.74 1.08 0.45
C PHE A 99 8.88 0.62 1.90
N ALA A 100 10.11 0.57 2.43
CA ALA A 100 10.33 0.28 3.85
C ALA A 100 9.84 1.42 4.76
N GLU A 101 9.99 2.68 4.32
CA GLU A 101 9.43 3.83 5.03
C GLU A 101 7.90 3.78 5.06
N LEU A 102 7.26 3.46 3.94
CA LEU A 102 5.81 3.25 3.86
C LEU A 102 5.32 2.21 4.85
N ILE A 103 5.99 1.05 4.93
CA ILE A 103 5.65 0.00 5.90
C ILE A 103 5.70 0.57 7.32
N GLY A 104 6.77 1.29 7.67
CA GLY A 104 6.92 1.90 8.99
C GLY A 104 5.81 2.91 9.33
N VAL A 105 5.43 3.76 8.35
CA VAL A 105 4.35 4.74 8.53
C VAL A 105 2.99 4.05 8.71
N LEU A 106 2.68 3.03 7.90
CA LEU A 106 1.44 2.26 8.02
C LEU A 106 1.39 1.48 9.34
N GLN A 107 2.49 0.85 9.76
CA GLN A 107 2.60 0.17 11.05
C GLN A 107 2.34 1.14 12.22
N HIS A 108 2.93 2.33 12.18
CA HIS A 108 2.71 3.36 13.20
C HIS A 108 1.24 3.80 13.23
N TYR A 109 0.59 3.96 12.07
CA TYR A 109 -0.82 4.36 11.98
C TYR A 109 -1.78 3.30 12.57
N PHE A 110 -1.55 2.02 12.27
CA PHE A 110 -2.41 0.92 12.76
C PHE A 110 -2.06 0.45 14.18
N THR A 111 -0.95 0.92 14.75
CA THR A 111 -0.65 0.67 16.16
C THR A 111 -1.48 1.60 17.02
N PHE A 112 -2.43 1.05 17.76
CA PHE A 112 -3.13 1.79 18.80
C PHE A 112 -2.13 2.13 19.91
N GLY A 113 -1.65 3.38 19.95
CA GLY A 113 -1.02 3.89 21.16
C GLY A 113 -1.99 3.69 22.32
N ARG A 114 -1.53 3.12 23.45
CA ARG A 114 -2.31 3.11 24.69
C ARG A 114 -2.71 4.56 24.97
N LEU A 115 -3.97 4.91 24.71
CA LEU A 115 -4.57 6.05 25.36
C LEU A 115 -4.50 5.70 26.84
N SER A 116 -3.62 6.38 27.56
CA SER A 116 -3.66 6.41 29.01
C SER A 116 -5.07 6.86 29.37
N GLN A 117 -5.91 5.89 29.72
CA GLN A 117 -7.06 6.16 30.58
C GLN A 117 -6.45 6.52 31.92
N SER A 118 -6.08 7.78 32.08
CA SER A 118 -6.05 8.40 33.40
C SER A 118 -7.50 8.43 33.85
N ALA A 119 -7.90 7.38 34.56
CA ALA A 119 -9.10 7.42 35.38
C ALA A 119 -8.92 8.57 36.37
N ILE A 120 -9.95 9.42 36.41
CA ILE A 120 -10.15 10.51 37.38
C ILE A 120 -10.32 9.90 38.77
#